data_AF-W4GYE0-F1
#
_entry.id   AF-W4GYE0-F1
#
_cell.length_a   1.000
_cell.length_b   1.000
_cell.length_c   1.000
_cell.angle_alpha   90.00
_cell.angle_beta   90.00
_cell.angle_gamma   90.00
#
_symmetry.space_group_name_H-M   'P 1'
#
loop_
_entity.id
_entity.type
_entity.pdbx_description
1 polymer ?
#
loop_
_entity_poly.entity_id
_entity_poly.type
_entity_poly.pdbx_seq_one_letter_code
_entity_poly.pdbx_strand_id
1 'polypeptide(L)'
;MTQVNVSSFDIWAVGICVVIGGQYFSWNLGLAAGTLSYGIAVGLMGSAYLCLSLSMAEVTSMVPFAGGAYGLGRCTLGYYVGFILGCCEFLEYIVFTCPCRW
;
A
#
# COMPACT_ATOMS: atom_id res chain seq x y z
N MET A 1 -7.61 -27.31 -2.72
CA MET A 1 -7.69 -25.85 -2.55
C MET A 1 -9.04 -25.41 -3.10
N THR A 2 -10.03 -25.20 -2.23
CA THR A 2 -11.37 -24.78 -2.64
C THR A 2 -11.29 -23.38 -3.25
N GLN A 3 -11.71 -23.23 -4.52
CA GLN A 3 -11.81 -21.93 -5.17
C GLN A 3 -12.91 -21.15 -4.46
N VAL A 4 -12.51 -20.26 -3.56
CA VAL A 4 -13.45 -19.35 -2.89
C VAL A 4 -13.93 -18.38 -3.97
N ASN A 5 -15.24 -18.25 -4.15
CA ASN A 5 -15.78 -17.24 -5.06
C ASN A 5 -15.59 -15.87 -4.39
N VAL A 6 -14.60 -15.11 -4.85
CA VAL A 6 -14.31 -13.76 -4.34
C VAL A 6 -14.99 -12.76 -5.26
N SER A 7 -15.93 -11.99 -4.72
CA SER A 7 -16.61 -10.93 -5.46
C SER A 7 -15.73 -9.68 -5.52
N SER A 8 -15.91 -8.86 -6.54
CA SER A 8 -15.24 -7.55 -6.65
C SER A 8 -15.50 -6.67 -5.42
N PHE A 9 -16.67 -6.83 -4.78
CA PHE A 9 -17.01 -6.12 -3.55
C PHE A 9 -16.15 -6.54 -2.35
N ASP A 10 -15.75 -7.80 -2.27
CA ASP A 10 -14.93 -8.29 -1.16
C ASP A 10 -13.52 -7.67 -1.21
N ILE A 11 -12.94 -7.60 -2.41
CA ILE A 11 -11.62 -7.01 -2.63
C ILE A 11 -11.64 -5.50 -2.32
N TRP A 12 -12.70 -4.81 -2.74
CA TRP A 12 -12.89 -3.39 -2.42
C TRP A 12 -13.02 -3.15 -0.92
N ALA A 13 -13.82 -3.96 -0.22
CA ALA A 13 -13.98 -3.87 1.23
C ALA A 13 -12.67 -4.12 1.98
N VAL A 14 -11.88 -5.13 1.58
CA VAL A 14 -10.56 -5.40 2.17
C VAL A 14 -9.61 -4.22 1.98
N GLY A 15 -9.59 -3.61 0.78
CA GLY A 15 -8.76 -2.43 0.51
C GLY A 15 -9.08 -1.26 1.43
N ILE A 16 -10.37 -0.96 1.64
CA ILE A 16 -10.81 0.12 2.54
C ILE A 16 -10.42 -0.17 3.99
N CYS A 17 -10.64 -1.40 4.45
CA CYS A 17 -10.33 -1.80 5.83
C CYS A 17 -8.84 -1.62 6.15
N VAL A 18 -7.94 -2.01 5.23
CA VAL A 18 -6.48 -1.88 5.41
C VAL A 18 -6.05 -0.41 5.47
N VAL A 19 -6.56 0.44 4.56
CA VAL A 19 -6.19 1.86 4.53
C VAL A 19 -6.67 2.57 5.79
N ILE A 20 -7.95 2.44 6.12
CA ILE A 20 -8.55 3.12 7.27
C ILE A 20 -7.87 2.69 8.58
N GLY A 21 -7.56 1.40 8.73
CA GLY A 21 -6.86 0.87 9.91
C GLY A 21 -5.50 1.54 10.16
N GLY A 22 -4.73 1.81 9.10
CA GLY A 22 -3.43 2.49 9.21
C GLY A 22 -3.54 4.00 9.51
N GLN A 23 -4.54 4.68 8.95
CA GLN A 23 -4.72 6.12 9.16
C GLN A 23 -5.06 6.46 10.62
N TYR A 24 -5.92 5.65 11.27
CA TYR A 24 -6.34 5.89 12.66
C TYR A 24 -5.18 5.96 13.66
N PHE A 25 -4.10 5.20 13.44
CA PHE A 25 -2.91 5.24 14.31
C PHE A 25 -2.22 6.62 14.31
N SER A 26 -2.22 7.29 13.16
CA SER A 26 -1.39 8.49 12.94
C SER A 26 -2.11 9.81 13.24
N TRP A 27 -3.44 9.78 13.38
CA TRP A 27 -4.26 10.99 13.49
C TRP A 27 -3.94 11.82 14.74
N ASN A 28 -3.80 11.20 15.91
CA ASN A 28 -3.54 11.90 17.16
C ASN A 28 -2.21 12.67 17.14
N LEU A 29 -1.16 12.08 16.54
CA LEU A 29 0.14 12.75 16.39
C LEU A 29 0.09 13.88 15.34
N GLY A 30 -0.66 13.68 14.24
CA GLY A 30 -0.83 14.71 13.22
C GLY A 30 -1.60 15.93 13.73
N LEU A 31 -2.67 15.70 14.50
CA LEU A 31 -3.46 16.75 15.14
C LEU A 31 -2.66 17.55 16.19
N ALA A 32 -1.74 16.89 16.90
CA ALA A 32 -0.84 17.56 17.85
C ALA A 32 0.14 18.55 17.17
N ALA A 33 0.50 18.31 15.90
CA ALA A 33 1.36 19.20 15.11
C ALA A 33 0.61 20.40 14.48
N GLY A 34 -0.74 20.39 14.51
CA GLY A 34 -1.60 21.46 14.01
C GLY A 34 -2.60 20.99 12.96
N THR A 35 -3.85 21.49 13.04
CA THR A 35 -4.96 21.06 12.18
C THR A 35 -4.80 21.46 10.72
N LEU A 36 -4.32 22.68 10.46
CA LEU A 36 -4.14 23.20 9.11
C LEU A 36 -2.96 22.55 8.38
N SER A 37 -1.83 22.39 9.06
CA SER A 37 -0.63 21.72 8.54
C SER A 37 -0.91 20.25 8.24
N TYR A 38 -1.64 19.57 9.13
CA TYR A 38 -2.07 18.18 8.93
C TYR A 38 -3.01 18.03 7.73
N GLY A 39 -4.01 18.92 7.57
CA GLY A 39 -4.94 18.87 6.44
C GLY A 39 -4.24 19.02 5.08
N ILE A 40 -3.28 19.93 4.97
CA ILE A 40 -2.48 20.12 3.75
C ILE A 40 -1.59 18.90 3.48
N ALA A 41 -0.94 18.35 4.51
CA ALA A 41 -0.10 17.17 4.38
C ALA A 41 -0.88 15.94 3.89
N VAL A 42 -2.08 15.71 4.45
CA VAL A 42 -2.97 14.61 4.03
C VAL A 42 -3.43 14.81 2.58
N GLY A 43 -3.77 16.04 2.19
CA GLY A 43 -4.15 16.34 0.80
C GLY A 43 -3.02 16.10 -0.20
N LEU A 44 -1.80 16.51 0.13
CA LEU A 44 -0.62 16.33 -0.74
C LEU A 44 -0.21 14.86 -0.84
N MET A 45 -0.18 14.12 0.27
CA MET A 45 0.10 12.69 0.25
C MET A 45 -1.00 11.90 -0.47
N GLY A 46 -2.25 12.31 -0.31
CA GLY A 46 -3.39 11.71 -1.01
C GLY A 46 -3.28 11.85 -2.54
N SER A 47 -2.92 13.04 -3.04
CA SER A 47 -2.74 13.24 -4.48
C SER A 47 -1.55 12.46 -5.04
N ALA A 48 -0.42 12.43 -4.33
CA ALA A 48 0.74 11.60 -4.69
C ALA A 48 0.38 10.10 -4.74
N TYR A 49 -0.40 9.61 -3.77
CA TYR A 49 -0.87 8.22 -3.73
C TYR A 49 -1.81 7.88 -4.90
N LEU A 50 -2.68 8.80 -5.30
CA LEU A 50 -3.55 8.62 -6.48
C LEU A 50 -2.73 8.53 -7.77
N CYS A 51 -1.74 9.41 -7.96
CA CYS A 51 -0.84 9.35 -9.12
C CYS A 51 -0.06 8.03 -9.17
N LEU A 52 0.42 7.55 -8.02
CA LEU A 52 1.10 6.27 -7.91
C LEU A 52 0.15 5.10 -8.27
N SER A 53 -1.08 5.12 -7.74
CA SER A 53 -2.09 4.07 -7.98
C SER A 53 -2.46 3.97 -9.46
N LEU A 54 -2.62 5.11 -10.15
CA LEU A 54 -2.87 5.15 -11.59
C LEU A 54 -1.68 4.57 -12.37
N SER A 55 -0.45 4.89 -11.96
CA SER A 55 0.75 4.34 -12.59
C SER A 55 0.84 2.82 -12.42
N MET A 56 0.49 2.30 -11.25
CA MET A 56 0.44 0.84 -11.02
C MET A 56 -0.70 0.18 -11.81
N ALA A 57 -1.86 0.84 -11.94
CA ALA A 57 -2.97 0.32 -12.74
C ALA A 57 -2.57 0.12 -14.22
N GLU A 58 -1.88 1.09 -14.82
CA GLU A 58 -1.37 0.99 -16.19
C GLU A 58 -0.46 -0.23 -16.37
N VAL A 59 0.50 -0.44 -15.45
CA VAL A 59 1.44 -1.56 -15.54
C VAL A 59 0.73 -2.90 -15.30
N THR A 60 -0.17 -2.99 -14.31
CA THR A 60 -0.90 -4.23 -14.00
C THR A 60 -1.85 -4.68 -15.11
N SER A 61 -2.36 -3.76 -15.92
CA SER A 61 -3.18 -4.10 -17.10
C SER A 61 -2.40 -4.85 -18.18
N MET A 62 -1.09 -4.63 -18.27
CA MET A 62 -0.21 -5.26 -19.27
C MET A 62 0.30 -6.62 -18.84
N VAL A 63 0.32 -6.91 -17.53
CA VAL A 63 0.88 -8.16 -16.99
C VAL A 63 -0.10 -8.83 -16.02
N PRO A 64 -0.96 -9.76 -16.51
CA PRO A 64 -2.04 -10.35 -15.74
C PRO A 64 -1.51 -11.51 -14.87
N PHE A 65 -0.72 -11.19 -13.84
CA PHE A 65 -0.33 -12.13 -12.81
C PHE A 65 -0.52 -11.52 -11.42
N ALA A 66 -0.93 -12.35 -10.46
CA ALA A 66 -1.04 -11.95 -9.06
C ALA A 66 0.35 -11.98 -8.41
N GLY A 67 0.99 -10.80 -8.26
CA GLY A 67 2.37 -10.73 -7.75
C GLY A 67 2.75 -9.50 -6.93
N GLY A 68 1.83 -8.53 -6.75
CA GLY A 68 2.13 -7.31 -5.98
C GLY A 68 3.28 -6.47 -6.56
N ALA A 69 3.80 -5.53 -5.77
CA ALA A 69 4.88 -4.63 -6.19
C ALA A 69 6.18 -5.40 -6.50
N TYR A 70 6.51 -6.44 -5.71
CA TYR A 70 7.62 -7.35 -5.99
C TYR A 70 7.54 -8.00 -7.38
N GLY A 71 6.38 -8.55 -7.75
CA GLY A 71 6.20 -9.23 -9.02
C GLY A 71 6.32 -8.27 -10.21
N LEU A 72 5.77 -7.05 -10.09
CA LEU A 72 5.92 -6.00 -11.10
C LEU A 72 7.39 -5.55 -11.26
N GLY A 73 8.12 -5.39 -10.15
CA GLY A 73 9.53 -5.01 -10.15
C GLY A 73 10.43 -6.05 -10.85
N ARG A 74 10.13 -7.34 -10.70
CA ARG A 74 10.83 -8.43 -11.39
C ARG A 74 10.64 -8.40 -12.90
N CYS A 75 9.43 -8.07 -13.36
CA CYS A 75 9.10 -8.04 -14.78
C CYS A 75 9.62 -6.79 -15.50
N THR A 76 9.83 -5.68 -14.79
CA THR A 76 10.19 -4.38 -15.40
C THR A 76 11.67 -4.02 -15.24
N LEU A 77 12.28 -4.31 -14.08
CA LEU A 77 13.60 -3.77 -13.69
C LEU A 77 14.66 -4.85 -13.46
N GLY A 78 14.30 -6.13 -13.63
CA GLY A 78 15.22 -7.27 -13.56
C GLY A 78 15.36 -7.91 -12.17
N TYR A 79 16.28 -8.88 -12.08
CA TYR A 79 16.39 -9.78 -10.92
C TYR A 79 16.77 -9.06 -9.61
N TYR A 80 17.75 -8.16 -9.67
CA TYR A 80 18.32 -7.47 -8.50
C TYR A 80 17.33 -6.53 -7.82
N VAL A 81 16.59 -5.73 -8.60
CA VAL A 81 15.61 -4.78 -8.07
C VAL A 81 14.43 -5.51 -7.43
N GLY A 82 14.00 -6.63 -8.03
CA GLY A 82 12.99 -7.48 -7.41
C GLY A 82 13.41 -8.01 -6.04
N PHE A 83 14.65 -8.48 -5.88
CA PHE A 83 15.14 -8.96 -4.57
C PHE A 83 15.09 -7.85 -3.50
N ILE A 84 15.58 -6.65 -3.84
CA ILE A 84 15.56 -5.51 -2.92
C ILE A 84 14.13 -5.12 -2.55
N LEU A 85 13.21 -5.06 -3.53
CA LEU A 85 11.80 -4.78 -3.28
C LEU A 85 11.15 -5.81 -2.35
N GLY A 86 11.46 -7.10 -2.53
CA GLY A 86 10.97 -8.16 -1.64
C GLY A 86 11.49 -8.03 -0.21
N CYS A 87 12.76 -7.65 -0.04
CA CYS A 87 13.31 -7.34 1.29
C CYS A 87 12.64 -6.11 1.92
N CYS A 88 12.37 -5.06 1.14
CA CYS A 88 11.69 -3.87 1.63
C CYS A 88 10.25 -4.16 2.05
N GLU A 89 9.47 -4.89 1.24
CA GLU A 89 8.10 -5.27 1.62
C GLU A 89 8.09 -6.14 2.87
N PHE A 90 9.02 -7.09 2.99
CA PHE A 90 9.14 -7.90 4.21
C PHE A 90 9.40 -7.04 5.46
N LEU A 91 10.29 -6.04 5.36
CA LEU A 91 10.55 -5.10 6.45
C LEU A 91 9.34 -4.22 6.78
N GLU A 92 8.60 -3.76 5.77
CA GLU A 92 7.35 -3.01 5.96
C GLU A 92 6.33 -3.85 6.74
N TYR A 93 6.11 -5.10 6.35
CA TYR A 93 5.18 -6.00 7.04
C TYR A 93 5.60 -6.33 8.46
N ILE A 94 6.90 -6.49 8.72
CA ILE A 94 7.41 -6.62 10.09
C ILE A 94 7.03 -5.39 10.89
N VAL A 95 7.36 -4.19 10.42
CA VAL A 95 7.08 -2.93 11.13
C VAL A 95 5.58 -2.74 11.36
N PHE A 96 4.73 -3.09 10.39
CA PHE A 96 3.28 -3.02 10.53
C PHE A 96 2.74 -3.98 11.60
N THR A 97 3.29 -5.19 11.68
CA THR A 97 2.80 -6.25 12.59
C THR A 97 3.43 -6.18 13.98
N CYS A 98 4.64 -5.63 14.12
CA CYS A 98 5.34 -5.46 15.39
C CYS A 98 5.27 -4.02 15.91
N PRO A 99 4.17 -3.59 16.56
CA PRO A 99 4.21 -2.42 17.40
C PRO A 99 4.93 -2.79 18.71
N CYS A 100 6.25 -2.99 18.66
CA CYS A 100 7.02 -3.36 19.87
C CYS A 100 7.24 -2.20 20.86
N ARG A 101 6.64 -1.03 20.66
CA ARG A 101 6.52 0.04 21.67
C ARG A 101 5.60 1.14 21.14
N TRP A 102 4.37 1.20 21.66
CA TRP A 102 3.74 2.39 22.28
C TRP A 102 2.51 1.94 23.06
#